data_AF-A0A150VTZ9-F1
#
_entry.id   AF-A0A150VTZ9-F1
#
_cell.length_a   1.000
_cell.length_b   1.000
_cell.length_c   1.000
_cell.angle_alpha   90.00
_cell.angle_beta   90.00
_cell.angle_gamma   90.00
#
_symmetry.space_group_name_H-M   'P 1'
#
loop_
_entity.id
_entity.type
_entity.pdbx_description
1 polymer ?
#
loop_
_entity_poly.entity_id
_entity_poly.type
_entity_poly.pdbx_seq_one_letter_code
_entity_poly.pdbx_strand_id
1 'polypeptide(L)'
;MASPEETSGELVPLRPGDGERGPVHPRAEMVKVLAEQGFGRNEIARRSGIPEVTVSRLADSLGISFDRSKTDEALKARLADLRQAQMGMALGLFEDIIEARIRLRTSSTARDFAFHSKAVGDLTQAYQRMIPEWTSEDDTENAKSLLGDLMEGIKVQAAYLDIWDEMYDRGEYDEIPETHMEYRRKKEASERERRDHY
;
A
#
# COMPACT_ATOMS: atom_id res chain seq x y z
N MET A 1 21.84 -62.31 -21.88
CA MET A 1 22.45 -60.98 -21.67
C MET A 1 21.33 -59.96 -21.72
N ALA A 2 21.29 -59.11 -20.70
CA ALA A 2 20.32 -58.04 -20.51
C ALA A 2 20.55 -56.88 -21.49
N SER A 3 19.47 -56.21 -21.93
CA SER A 3 19.17 -54.81 -21.55
C SER A 3 17.83 -54.34 -22.19
N PRO A 4 17.02 -53.53 -21.48
CA PRO A 4 15.73 -53.01 -21.96
C PRO A 4 15.83 -51.55 -22.43
N GLU A 5 15.23 -51.19 -23.56
CA GLU A 5 15.10 -49.82 -24.04
C GLU A 5 13.75 -49.21 -23.61
N GLU A 6 13.85 -48.35 -22.59
CA GLU A 6 13.18 -47.06 -22.38
C GLU A 6 11.87 -46.77 -23.15
N THR A 7 10.73 -46.99 -22.48
CA THR A 7 9.47 -46.32 -22.83
C THR A 7 9.43 -44.95 -22.16
N SER A 8 9.66 -43.89 -22.93
CA SER A 8 9.53 -42.50 -22.49
C SER A 8 8.06 -42.18 -22.17
N GLY A 9 7.73 -42.16 -20.89
CA GLY A 9 6.44 -41.68 -20.39
C GLY A 9 6.34 -40.17 -20.51
N GLU A 10 5.44 -39.73 -21.37
CA GLU A 10 5.02 -38.34 -21.59
C GLU A 10 4.51 -37.71 -20.29
N LEU A 11 5.20 -36.68 -19.80
CA LEU A 11 4.83 -35.92 -18.60
C LEU A 11 3.58 -35.08 -18.89
N VAL A 12 2.43 -35.56 -18.44
CA VAL A 12 1.20 -34.75 -18.39
C VAL A 12 1.35 -33.68 -17.31
N PRO A 13 1.11 -32.39 -17.59
CA PRO A 13 1.11 -31.35 -16.56
C PRO A 13 -0.10 -31.53 -15.65
N LEU A 14 0.15 -31.84 -14.38
CA LEU A 14 -0.87 -31.87 -13.32
C LEU A 14 -1.53 -30.49 -13.22
N ARG A 15 -2.81 -30.40 -13.58
CA ARG A 15 -3.67 -29.26 -13.23
C ARG A 15 -3.96 -29.31 -11.73
N PRO A 16 -3.96 -28.17 -11.02
CA PRO A 16 -4.22 -28.13 -9.59
C PRO A 16 -5.74 -28.13 -9.35
N GLY A 17 -6.25 -29.27 -8.93
CA GLY A 17 -7.61 -29.45 -8.47
C GLY A 17 -7.74 -30.87 -7.96
N ASP A 18 -8.29 -31.02 -6.77
CA ASP A 18 -8.80 -32.27 -6.19
C ASP A 18 -7.85 -33.00 -5.20
N GLY A 19 -7.93 -32.56 -3.93
CA GLY A 19 -8.40 -33.46 -2.88
C GLY A 19 -7.44 -34.43 -2.17
N GLU A 20 -6.21 -34.65 -2.61
CA GLU A 20 -5.30 -35.56 -1.89
C GLU A 20 -4.34 -34.81 -0.95
N ARG A 21 -4.59 -34.92 0.37
CA ARG A 21 -3.63 -34.48 1.40
C ARG A 21 -2.39 -35.38 1.36
N GLY A 22 -1.46 -35.04 0.48
CA GLY A 22 -0.10 -35.58 0.48
C GLY A 22 0.59 -35.33 1.83
N PRO A 23 1.74 -36.00 2.08
CA PRO A 23 2.46 -35.89 3.34
C PRO A 23 2.75 -34.42 3.65
N VAL A 24 2.21 -33.93 4.77
CA VAL A 24 2.40 -32.56 5.23
C VAL A 24 3.88 -32.35 5.47
N HIS A 25 4.52 -31.53 4.64
CA HIS A 25 5.93 -31.25 4.79
C HIS A 25 6.13 -30.59 6.17
N PRO A 26 7.05 -31.05 7.04
CA PRO A 26 7.18 -30.53 8.41
C PRO A 26 7.44 -29.01 8.49
N ARG A 27 7.94 -28.41 7.40
CA ARG A 27 8.10 -26.96 7.25
C ARG A 27 6.76 -26.23 7.07
N ALA A 28 5.79 -26.83 6.37
CA ALA A 28 4.47 -26.26 6.14
C ALA A 28 3.64 -26.21 7.44
N GLU A 29 3.71 -27.28 8.24
CA GLU A 29 3.03 -27.35 9.54
C GLU A 29 3.58 -26.30 10.51
N MET A 30 4.90 -26.11 10.54
CA MET A 30 5.54 -25.08 11.34
C MET A 30 5.09 -23.66 10.94
N VAL A 31 5.00 -23.37 9.64
CA VAL A 31 4.50 -22.07 9.14
C VAL A 31 3.04 -21.86 9.55
N LYS A 32 2.21 -22.91 9.45
CA LYS A 32 0.79 -22.87 9.88
C LYS A 32 0.65 -22.51 11.35
N VAL A 33 1.36 -23.22 12.24
CA VAL A 33 1.29 -23.01 13.69
C VAL A 33 1.73 -21.59 14.06
N LEU A 34 2.82 -21.09 13.46
CA LEU A 34 3.29 -19.73 13.75
C LEU A 34 2.35 -18.65 13.20
N ALA A 35 1.70 -18.90 12.06
CA ALA A 35 0.71 -17.98 11.51
C ALA A 35 -0.57 -17.95 12.37
N GLU A 36 -1.05 -19.11 12.86
CA GLU A 36 -2.17 -19.20 13.81
C GLU A 36 -1.89 -18.48 15.14
N GLN A 37 -0.62 -18.42 15.54
CA GLN A 37 -0.15 -17.63 16.69
C GLN A 37 -0.07 -16.12 16.41
N GLY A 38 -0.41 -15.67 15.21
CA GLY A 38 -0.43 -14.24 14.83
C GLY A 38 0.94 -13.68 14.43
N PHE A 39 1.94 -14.51 14.17
CA PHE A 39 3.23 -14.03 13.67
C PHE A 39 3.16 -13.69 12.18
N GLY A 40 3.66 -12.51 11.81
CA GLY A 40 3.77 -12.10 10.41
C GLY A 40 4.90 -12.83 9.67
N ARG A 41 4.87 -12.80 8.32
CA ARG A 41 5.82 -13.49 7.43
C ARG A 41 7.29 -13.37 7.87
N ASN A 42 7.76 -12.15 8.12
CA ASN A 42 9.17 -11.88 8.41
C ASN A 42 9.58 -12.39 9.79
N GLU A 43 8.63 -12.47 10.73
CA GLU A 43 8.87 -13.04 12.05
C GLU A 43 8.91 -14.58 11.99
N ILE A 44 8.02 -15.18 11.19
CA ILE A 44 8.06 -16.63 10.89
C ILE A 44 9.39 -17.01 10.25
N ALA A 45 9.86 -16.25 9.26
CA ALA A 45 11.13 -16.52 8.59
C ALA A 45 12.32 -16.49 9.57
N ARG A 46 12.36 -15.50 10.47
CA ARG A 46 13.40 -15.38 11.50
C ARG A 46 13.38 -16.53 12.51
N ARG A 47 12.20 -16.97 12.95
CA ARG A 47 12.07 -18.05 13.95
C ARG A 47 12.26 -19.45 13.38
N SER A 48 11.80 -19.68 12.16
CA SER A 48 11.85 -21.00 11.52
C SER A 48 13.13 -21.24 10.72
N GLY A 49 13.92 -20.19 10.44
CA GLY A 49 15.08 -20.27 9.54
C GLY A 49 14.71 -20.50 8.08
N ILE A 50 13.42 -20.36 7.72
CA ILE A 50 12.90 -20.54 6.37
C ILE A 50 12.99 -19.20 5.64
N PRO A 51 13.48 -19.14 4.39
CA PRO A 51 13.48 -17.91 3.60
C PRO A 51 12.07 -17.32 3.43
N GLU A 52 11.93 -15.99 3.49
CA GLU A 52 10.62 -15.29 3.42
C GLU A 52 9.80 -15.64 2.18
N VAL A 53 10.46 -15.87 1.04
CA VAL A 53 9.83 -16.30 -0.22
C VAL A 53 9.20 -17.69 -0.07
N THR A 54 9.87 -18.59 0.63
CA THR A 54 9.38 -19.95 0.91
C THR A 54 8.25 -19.91 1.93
N VAL A 55 8.32 -19.05 2.95
CA VAL A 55 7.21 -18.83 3.89
C VAL A 55 5.96 -18.32 3.18
N SER A 56 6.12 -17.38 2.23
CA SER A 56 4.98 -16.87 1.44
C SER A 56 4.33 -17.97 0.62
N ARG A 57 5.13 -18.74 -0.15
CA ARG A 57 4.60 -19.84 -0.98
C ARG A 57 3.90 -20.92 -0.14
N LEU A 58 4.44 -21.23 1.04
CA LEU A 58 3.82 -22.18 1.96
C LEU A 58 2.51 -21.62 2.52
N ALA A 59 2.48 -20.36 2.93
CA ALA A 59 1.26 -19.70 3.40
C ALA A 59 0.19 -19.64 2.30
N ASP A 60 0.57 -19.30 1.07
CA ASP A 60 -0.32 -19.30 -0.11
C ASP A 60 -0.91 -20.69 -0.35
N SER A 61 -0.08 -21.75 -0.29
CA SER A 61 -0.53 -23.15 -0.43
C SER A 61 -1.47 -23.62 0.69
N LEU A 62 -1.44 -22.93 1.84
CA LEU A 62 -2.26 -23.21 3.02
C LEU A 62 -3.46 -22.26 3.15
N GLY A 63 -3.63 -21.31 2.22
CA GLY A 63 -4.69 -20.31 2.27
C GLY A 63 -4.54 -19.27 3.39
N ILE A 64 -3.32 -19.08 3.91
CA ILE A 64 -3.03 -18.15 5.00
C ILE A 64 -2.60 -16.81 4.40
N SER A 65 -3.38 -15.76 4.65
CA SER A 65 -3.01 -14.39 4.30
C SER A 65 -2.30 -13.71 5.48
N PHE A 66 -1.16 -13.08 5.22
CA PHE A 66 -0.52 -12.21 6.19
C PHE A 66 -1.08 -10.81 6.07
N ASP A 67 -1.56 -10.26 7.17
CA ASP A 67 -2.02 -8.88 7.23
C ASP A 67 -0.86 -7.90 6.93
N ARG A 68 -0.93 -7.26 5.76
CA ARG A 68 0.04 -6.26 5.29
C ARG A 68 -0.34 -4.84 5.71
N SER A 69 -1.49 -4.63 6.33
CA SER A 69 -2.00 -3.31 6.71
C SER A 69 -0.99 -2.51 7.55
N LYS A 70 -0.39 -3.15 8.56
CA LYS A 70 0.61 -2.52 9.44
C LYS A 70 1.88 -2.08 8.72
N THR A 71 2.31 -2.83 7.70
CA THR A 71 3.47 -2.45 6.89
C THR A 71 3.14 -1.34 5.91
N ASP A 72 1.93 -1.35 5.34
CA ASP A 72 1.49 -0.33 4.39
C ASP A 72 1.23 1.01 5.08
N GLU A 73 0.66 1.00 6.29
CA GLU A 73 0.51 2.19 7.13
C GLU A 73 1.86 2.79 7.53
N ALA A 74 2.82 1.96 7.96
CA ALA A 74 4.17 2.42 8.29
C ALA A 74 4.91 2.99 7.06
N LEU A 75 4.71 2.40 5.88
CA LEU A 75 5.25 2.92 4.63
C LEU A 75 4.60 4.26 4.23
N LYS A 76 3.28 4.38 4.33
CA LYS A 76 2.55 5.63 4.07
C LYS A 76 2.99 6.75 5.01
N ALA A 77 3.10 6.47 6.30
CA ALA A 77 3.61 7.43 7.28
C ALA A 77 5.04 7.88 6.93
N ARG A 78 5.92 6.92 6.62
CA ARG A 78 7.31 7.24 6.23
C ARG A 78 7.39 8.05 4.93
N LEU A 79 6.52 7.79 3.96
CA LEU A 79 6.42 8.59 2.73
C LEU A 79 5.94 10.02 3.03
N ALA A 80 4.97 10.18 3.94
CA ALA A 80 4.52 11.49 4.38
C ALA A 80 5.64 12.27 5.08
N ASP A 81 6.39 11.62 5.98
CA ASP A 81 7.55 12.23 6.66
C ASP A 81 8.63 12.68 5.66
N LEU A 82 8.94 11.84 4.68
CA LEU A 82 9.90 12.16 3.62
C LEU A 82 9.44 13.35 2.77
N ARG A 83 8.15 13.42 2.43
CA ARG A 83 7.56 14.56 1.71
C ARG A 83 7.65 15.83 2.53
N GLN A 84 7.35 15.77 3.82
CA GLN A 84 7.46 16.92 4.71
C GLN A 84 8.92 17.40 4.83
N ALA A 85 9.88 16.47 4.94
CA ALA A 85 11.30 16.80 4.93
C ALA A 85 11.73 17.45 3.61
N GLN A 86 11.24 16.96 2.47
CA GLN A 86 11.48 17.54 1.15
C GLN A 86 10.93 18.97 1.04
N MET A 87 9.73 19.23 1.55
CA MET A 87 9.17 20.58 1.61
C MET A 87 10.00 21.51 2.49
N GLY A 88 10.50 21.03 3.63
CA GLY A 88 11.40 21.79 4.51
C GLY A 88 12.72 22.16 3.82
N MET A 89 13.31 21.20 3.09
CA MET A 89 14.51 21.46 2.27
C MET A 89 14.24 22.48 1.16
N ALA A 90 13.02 22.49 0.60
CA ALA A 90 12.64 23.42 -0.47
C ALA A 90 12.56 24.85 0.04
N LEU A 91 11.98 25.01 1.23
CA LEU A 91 11.89 26.30 1.89
C LEU A 91 13.27 26.86 2.21
N GLY A 92 14.15 26.06 2.82
CA GLY A 92 15.52 26.49 3.12
C GLY A 92 16.31 26.90 1.89
N LEU A 93 16.19 26.13 0.80
CA LEU A 93 16.86 26.47 -0.47
C LEU A 93 16.30 27.75 -1.10
N PHE A 94 15.00 28.02 -0.94
CA PHE A 94 14.40 29.26 -1.38
C PHE A 94 14.90 30.47 -0.56
N GLU A 95 15.06 30.33 0.76
CA GLU A 95 15.66 31.34 1.62
C GLU A 95 17.12 31.63 1.22
N ASP A 96 17.90 30.60 0.91
CA ASP A 96 19.28 30.75 0.41
C ASP A 96 19.34 31.52 -0.92
N ILE A 97 18.36 31.31 -1.83
CA ILE A 97 18.25 32.07 -3.08
C ILE A 97 17.98 33.56 -2.78
N ILE A 98 17.08 33.85 -1.83
CA ILE A 98 16.79 35.23 -1.42
C ILE A 98 18.06 35.90 -0.88
N GLU A 99 18.78 35.22 0.02
CA GLU A 99 20.01 35.74 0.62
C GLU A 99 21.10 35.97 -0.44
N ALA A 100 21.31 35.01 -1.35
CA ALA A 100 22.25 35.16 -2.46
C ALA A 100 21.87 36.36 -3.37
N ARG A 101 20.58 36.59 -3.59
CA ARG A 101 20.07 37.72 -4.36
C ARG A 101 20.27 39.05 -3.63
N ILE A 102 20.12 39.09 -2.31
CA ILE A 102 20.41 40.29 -1.50
C ILE A 102 21.91 40.63 -1.65
N ARG A 103 22.79 39.65 -1.46
CA ARG A 103 24.25 39.84 -1.60
C ARG A 103 24.67 40.28 -2.99
N LEU A 104 24.02 39.74 -4.03
CA LEU A 104 24.23 40.17 -5.41
C LEU A 104 23.94 41.67 -5.59
N ARG A 105 22.84 42.18 -5.00
CA ARG A 105 22.45 43.59 -5.11
C ARG A 105 23.35 44.53 -4.31
N THR A 106 23.92 44.05 -3.21
CA THR A 106 24.83 44.82 -2.36
C THR A 106 26.30 44.64 -2.73
N SER A 107 26.60 43.97 -3.84
CA SER A 107 27.97 43.71 -4.27
C SER A 107 28.67 45.00 -4.70
N SER A 108 29.79 45.31 -4.05
CA SER A 108 30.61 46.50 -4.35
C SER A 108 31.69 46.24 -5.39
N THR A 109 32.00 44.97 -5.69
CA THR A 109 33.03 44.58 -6.66
C THR A 109 32.46 43.71 -7.77
N ALA A 110 33.03 43.81 -8.96
CA ALA A 110 32.62 42.99 -10.12
C ALA A 110 32.86 41.49 -9.88
N ARG A 111 33.89 41.14 -9.08
CA ARG A 111 34.17 39.76 -8.70
C ARG A 111 33.05 39.19 -7.82
N ASP A 112 32.67 39.91 -6.77
CA ASP A 112 31.63 39.45 -5.85
C ASP A 112 30.28 39.35 -6.56
N PHE A 113 29.98 40.32 -7.42
CA PHE A 113 28.80 40.29 -8.28
C PHE A 113 28.75 39.02 -9.14
N ALA A 114 29.86 38.64 -9.79
CA ALA A 114 29.92 37.42 -10.59
C ALA A 114 29.74 36.14 -9.74
N PHE A 115 30.33 36.09 -8.54
CA PHE A 115 30.15 34.96 -7.62
C PHE A 115 28.71 34.81 -7.15
N HIS A 116 28.08 35.91 -6.71
CA HIS A 116 26.69 35.87 -6.24
C HIS A 116 25.71 35.61 -7.39
N SER A 117 25.97 36.12 -8.59
CA SER A 117 25.14 35.84 -9.77
C SER A 117 25.15 34.35 -10.12
N LYS A 118 26.33 33.72 -10.05
CA LYS A 118 26.47 32.27 -10.22
C LYS A 118 25.74 31.51 -9.11
N ALA A 119 25.93 31.91 -7.85
CA ALA A 119 25.27 31.26 -6.71
C ALA A 119 23.73 31.28 -6.85
N VAL A 120 23.14 32.42 -7.25
CA VAL A 120 21.71 32.51 -7.54
C VAL A 120 21.31 31.51 -8.63
N GLY A 121 22.08 31.40 -9.72
CA GLY A 121 21.80 30.45 -10.79
C GLY A 121 21.86 28.98 -10.34
N ASP A 122 22.93 28.61 -9.62
CA ASP A 122 23.15 27.24 -9.13
C ASP A 122 22.07 26.82 -8.13
N LEU A 123 21.73 27.69 -7.16
CA LEU A 123 20.68 27.43 -6.18
C LEU A 123 19.29 27.36 -6.83
N THR A 124 18.99 28.23 -7.81
CA THR A 124 17.72 28.18 -8.55
C THR A 124 17.56 26.87 -9.31
N GLN A 125 18.63 26.38 -9.95
CA GLN A 125 18.59 25.08 -10.64
C GLN A 125 18.44 23.92 -9.66
N ALA A 126 19.12 23.96 -8.51
CA ALA A 126 18.96 22.96 -7.46
C ALA A 126 17.50 22.92 -6.98
N TYR A 127 16.87 24.09 -6.79
CA TYR A 127 15.48 24.20 -6.38
C TYR A 127 14.51 23.64 -7.42
N GLN A 128 14.71 23.97 -8.70
CA GLN A 128 13.90 23.42 -9.79
C GLN A 128 13.98 21.90 -9.90
N ARG A 129 15.16 21.31 -9.69
CA ARG A 129 15.33 19.84 -9.70
C ARG A 129 14.71 19.16 -8.48
N MET A 130 14.49 19.90 -7.40
CA MET A 130 13.99 19.36 -6.15
C MET A 130 12.48 19.49 -6.00
N ILE A 131 11.85 20.43 -6.72
CA ILE A 131 10.40 20.37 -6.96
C ILE A 131 10.17 19.08 -7.75
N PRO A 132 9.54 18.05 -7.16
CA PRO A 132 9.15 16.91 -7.95
C PRO A 132 8.17 17.43 -9.00
N GLU A 133 8.43 17.15 -10.28
CA GLU A 133 7.37 17.28 -11.29
C GLU A 133 6.18 16.50 -10.72
N TRP A 134 5.06 17.18 -10.55
CA TRP A 134 3.79 16.52 -10.31
C TRP A 134 3.52 15.76 -11.60
N THR A 135 4.09 14.57 -11.73
CA THR A 135 3.85 13.73 -12.88
C THR A 135 2.38 13.43 -12.84
N SER A 136 1.66 13.75 -13.91
CA SER A 136 0.23 13.48 -14.09
C SER A 136 -0.18 12.05 -13.71
N GLU A 137 0.78 11.12 -13.64
CA GLU A 137 0.62 9.76 -13.20
C GLU A 137 0.15 9.65 -11.73
N ASP A 138 0.69 10.46 -10.79
CA ASP A 138 0.27 10.48 -9.38
C ASP A 138 -1.16 11.01 -9.21
N ASP A 139 -1.56 12.01 -10.02
CA ASP A 139 -2.93 12.52 -10.05
C ASP A 139 -3.90 11.48 -10.61
N THR A 140 -3.48 10.72 -11.63
CA THR A 140 -4.32 9.66 -12.21
C THR A 140 -4.45 8.44 -11.29
N GLU A 141 -3.41 8.06 -10.55
CA GLU A 141 -3.46 7.00 -9.54
C GLU A 141 -4.41 7.38 -8.39
N ASN A 142 -4.28 8.60 -7.86
CA ASN A 142 -5.22 9.09 -6.83
C ASN A 142 -6.67 9.16 -7.34
N ALA A 143 -6.88 9.62 -8.58
CA ALA A 143 -8.20 9.64 -9.19
C ALA A 143 -8.79 8.23 -9.37
N LYS A 144 -7.97 7.24 -9.78
CA LYS A 144 -8.40 5.83 -9.89
C LYS A 144 -8.77 5.24 -8.53
N SER A 145 -7.99 5.54 -7.48
CA SER A 145 -8.30 5.09 -6.12
C SER A 145 -9.63 5.66 -5.64
N LEU A 146 -9.86 6.97 -5.82
CA LEU A 146 -11.12 7.63 -5.47
C LEU A 146 -12.32 7.07 -6.24
N LEU A 147 -12.13 6.77 -7.54
CA LEU A 147 -13.17 6.16 -8.36
C LEU A 147 -13.45 4.70 -7.95
N GLY A 148 -12.42 3.96 -7.53
CA GLY A 148 -12.55 2.61 -6.96
C GLY A 148 -13.40 2.61 -5.70
N ASP A 149 -13.04 3.46 -4.74
CA ASP A 149 -13.75 3.61 -3.46
C ASP A 149 -15.22 4.04 -3.68
N LEU A 150 -15.44 4.97 -4.61
CA LEU A 150 -16.79 5.41 -4.98
C LEU A 150 -17.61 4.28 -5.61
N MET A 151 -17.02 3.52 -6.53
CA MET A 151 -17.69 2.40 -7.20
C MET A 151 -18.02 1.28 -6.21
N GLU A 152 -17.16 1.03 -5.23
CA GLU A 152 -17.43 0.09 -4.14
C GLU A 152 -18.59 0.56 -3.26
N GLY A 153 -18.62 1.84 -2.89
CA GLY A 153 -19.75 2.43 -2.18
C GLY A 153 -21.08 2.33 -2.95
N ILE A 154 -21.05 2.55 -4.27
CA ILE A 154 -22.23 2.40 -5.14
C ILE A 154 -22.71 0.95 -5.17
N LYS A 155 -21.81 -0.03 -5.27
CA LYS A 155 -22.18 -1.46 -5.27
C LYS A 155 -22.85 -1.89 -3.96
N VAL A 156 -22.32 -1.42 -2.82
CA VAL A 156 -22.93 -1.67 -1.51
C VAL A 156 -24.33 -1.07 -1.44
N GLN A 157 -24.51 0.15 -1.94
CA GLN A 157 -25.81 0.81 -1.96
C GLN A 157 -26.79 0.11 -2.91
N ALA A 158 -26.33 -0.38 -4.07
CA ALA A 158 -27.15 -1.15 -5.00
C ALA A 158 -27.62 -2.48 -4.38
N ALA A 159 -26.71 -3.23 -3.75
CA ALA A 159 -27.07 -4.45 -3.04
C ALA A 159 -28.05 -4.20 -1.89
N TYR A 160 -27.95 -3.05 -1.22
CA TYR A 160 -28.90 -2.66 -0.19
C TYR A 160 -30.30 -2.38 -0.77
N LEU A 161 -30.38 -1.74 -1.93
CA LEU A 161 -31.64 -1.50 -2.64
C LEU A 161 -32.28 -2.81 -3.12
N ASP A 162 -31.50 -3.76 -3.64
CA ASP A 162 -31.99 -5.07 -4.05
C ASP A 162 -32.60 -5.85 -2.86
N ILE A 163 -31.95 -5.81 -1.69
CA ILE A 163 -32.49 -6.42 -0.46
C ILE A 163 -33.79 -5.74 -0.04
N TRP A 164 -33.86 -4.41 -0.15
CA TRP A 164 -35.07 -3.66 0.17
C TRP A 164 -36.22 -3.97 -0.78
N ASP A 165 -35.96 -4.13 -2.08
CA ASP A 165 -36.97 -4.52 -3.07
C ASP A 165 -37.46 -5.97 -2.81
N GLU A 166 -36.57 -6.90 -2.44
CA GLU A 166 -36.98 -8.26 -2.06
C GLU A 166 -37.81 -8.30 -0.77
N MET A 167 -37.51 -7.44 0.21
CA MET A 167 -38.33 -7.26 1.41
C MET A 167 -39.66 -6.57 1.08
N TYR A 168 -39.63 -5.67 0.08
CA TYR A 168 -40.82 -4.99 -0.44
C TYR A 168 -41.82 -6.02 -0.98
N ASP A 169 -41.33 -6.91 -1.83
CA ASP A 169 -42.14 -7.95 -2.45
C ASP A 169 -42.65 -9.02 -1.47
N ARG A 170 -41.97 -9.23 -0.34
CA ARG A 170 -42.38 -10.17 0.72
C ARG A 170 -43.34 -9.56 1.75
N GLY A 171 -43.52 -8.24 1.77
CA GLY A 171 -44.38 -7.55 2.73
C GLY A 171 -43.75 -7.36 4.13
N GLU A 172 -42.43 -7.50 4.25
CA GLU A 172 -41.67 -7.50 5.51
C GLU A 172 -40.99 -6.14 5.77
N TYR A 173 -41.75 -5.04 5.77
CA TYR A 173 -41.21 -3.67 5.83
C TYR A 173 -40.81 -3.16 7.21
N ASP A 174 -41.32 -3.79 8.27
CA ASP A 174 -41.19 -3.28 9.63
C ASP A 174 -39.85 -3.65 10.29
N GLU A 175 -39.02 -4.46 9.64
CA GLU A 175 -37.70 -4.85 10.13
C GLU A 175 -36.60 -4.06 9.41
N ILE A 176 -36.00 -3.07 10.09
CA ILE A 176 -34.76 -2.45 9.60
C ILE A 176 -33.69 -3.55 9.58
N PRO A 177 -33.08 -3.88 8.43
CA PRO A 177 -32.03 -4.90 8.38
C PRO A 177 -30.93 -4.56 9.40
N GLU A 178 -30.55 -5.51 10.27
CA GLU A 178 -29.52 -5.30 11.31
C GLU A 178 -28.20 -4.73 10.72
N THR A 179 -27.94 -5.03 9.45
CA THR A 179 -26.81 -4.52 8.66
C THR A 179 -26.82 -2.98 8.53
N HIS A 180 -27.99 -2.34 8.47
CA HIS A 180 -28.12 -0.88 8.43
C HIS A 180 -27.76 -0.23 9.78
N MET A 181 -28.14 -0.89 10.88
CA MET A 181 -27.80 -0.45 12.23
C MET A 181 -26.32 -0.66 12.53
N GLU A 182 -25.71 -1.73 12.03
CA GLU A 182 -24.28 -1.99 12.18
C GLU A 182 -23.42 -1.02 11.34
N TYR A 183 -23.84 -0.70 10.12
CA TYR A 183 -23.18 0.32 9.29
C TYR A 183 -23.26 1.71 9.92
N ARG A 184 -24.43 2.11 10.45
CA ARG A 184 -24.56 3.39 11.18
C ARG A 184 -23.68 3.44 12.43
N ARG A 185 -23.61 2.35 13.20
CA ARG A 185 -22.72 2.26 14.38
C ARG A 185 -21.25 2.38 14.01
N LYS A 186 -20.80 1.70 12.95
CA LYS A 186 -19.41 1.78 12.46
C LYS A 186 -19.07 3.17 11.91
N LYS A 187 -20.01 3.80 11.19
CA LYS A 187 -19.84 5.16 10.68
C LYS A 187 -19.79 6.21 11.80
N GLU A 188 -20.67 6.12 12.79
CA GLU A 188 -20.69 7.03 13.95
C GLU A 188 -19.44 6.84 14.85
N ALA A 189 -18.87 5.63 14.93
CA ALA A 189 -17.60 5.38 15.61
C ALA A 189 -16.42 6.03 14.87
N SER A 190 -16.35 5.86 13.54
CA SER A 190 -15.30 6.48 12.71
C SER A 190 -15.36 8.01 12.72
N GLU A 191 -16.56 8.60 12.72
CA GLU A 191 -16.74 10.06 12.80
C GLU A 191 -16.38 10.62 14.19
N ARG A 192 -16.58 9.86 15.27
CA ARG A 192 -16.09 10.24 16.61
C ARG A 192 -14.57 10.25 16.69
N GLU A 193 -13.92 9.19 16.21
CA GLU A 193 -12.45 9.10 16.20
C GLU A 193 -11.81 10.23 15.40
N ARG A 194 -12.43 10.67 14.30
CA ARG A 194 -11.97 11.82 13.50
C ARG A 194 -12.18 13.16 14.20
N ARG A 195 -13.20 13.28 15.05
CA ARG A 195 -13.51 14.51 15.79
C ARG A 195 -12.59 14.71 16.99
N ASP A 196 -12.12 13.62 17.60
CA ASP A 196 -11.20 13.67 18.74
C ASP A 196 -9.73 13.89 18.32
N HIS A 197 -9.43 13.84 17.02
CA HIS A 197 -8.08 13.97 16.45
C HIS A 197 -7.79 15.36 15.84
N TYR A 198 -8.72 16.32 16.02
CA TYR A 198 -8.63 17.74 15.66
C TYR A 198 -8.80 18.63 16.89
#